data_AF-A0A667XZC6-F1
#
_entry.id   AF-A0A667XZC6-F1
#
_cell.length_a   1.000
_cell.length_b   1.000
_cell.length_c   1.000
_cell.angle_alpha   90.00
_cell.angle_beta   90.00
_cell.angle_gamma   90.00
#
_symmetry.space_group_name_H-M   'P 1'
#
loop_
_entity.id
_entity.type
_entity.pdbx_description
1 polymer ?
#
loop_
_entity_poly.entity_id
_entity_poly.type
_entity_poly.pdbx_seq_one_letter_code
_entity_poly.pdbx_strand_id
1 'polypeptide(L)'
;MTATLRIAYHMAAFSWYAFIVKSLAAKDGEDLPPGIFVYGGPWKYLTFLNLVSLLQMVFFGLAAVNDFQPGKKSENFLQRCTDLLFSVFAFPVGMFVVLLFWTIFAYDRELVYPATIDAFFPPWINHAMHSFVLPILLGEIMVQPRVYPKIKHGLAALGIVGLAYLSWVIWVYLSVGIWVYPLLGLFSKAGLMGFFFFNMSVVTLLYLLGEKLNSYIWCPCRL
;
A
#
# COMPACT_ATOMS: atom_id res chain seq x y z
N MET A 1 12.67 22.09 0.56
CA MET A 1 13.13 21.62 -0.77
C MET A 1 12.62 22.53 -1.87
N THR A 2 13.30 22.57 -3.02
CA THR A 2 12.88 23.38 -4.18
C THR A 2 11.64 22.76 -4.85
N ALA A 3 10.74 23.59 -5.38
CA ALA A 3 9.51 23.12 -6.03
C ALA A 3 9.79 22.17 -7.20
N THR A 4 10.85 22.42 -7.96
CA THR A 4 11.31 21.58 -9.08
C THR A 4 11.64 20.15 -8.64
N LEU A 5 12.30 19.98 -7.49
CA LEU A 5 12.69 18.67 -6.99
C LEU A 5 11.46 17.85 -6.57
N ARG A 6 10.48 18.50 -5.95
CA ARG A 6 9.21 17.87 -5.55
C ARG A 6 8.39 17.43 -6.76
N ILE A 7 8.25 18.30 -7.76
CA ILE A 7 7.56 17.99 -9.03
C ILE A 7 8.23 16.79 -9.71
N ALA A 8 9.56 16.82 -9.85
CA ALA A 8 10.30 15.74 -10.47
C ALA A 8 10.10 14.42 -9.71
N TYR A 9 10.10 14.47 -8.38
CA TYR A 9 9.86 13.31 -7.53
C TYR A 9 8.46 12.71 -7.73
N HIS A 10 7.40 13.50 -7.60
CA HIS A 10 6.03 13.01 -7.77
C HIS A 10 5.77 12.48 -9.19
N MET A 11 6.31 13.14 -10.22
CA MET A 11 6.22 12.68 -11.61
C MET A 11 6.97 11.38 -11.84
N ALA A 12 8.16 11.22 -11.26
CA ALA A 12 8.93 9.99 -11.36
C ALA A 12 8.23 8.83 -10.63
N ALA A 13 7.72 9.07 -9.43
CA ALA A 13 6.96 8.08 -8.66
C ALA A 13 5.67 7.67 -9.39
N PHE A 14 4.90 8.63 -9.90
CA PHE A 14 3.70 8.35 -10.68
C PHE A 14 4.03 7.53 -11.94
N SER A 15 5.08 7.92 -12.67
CA SER A 15 5.52 7.21 -13.87
C SER A 15 5.99 5.79 -13.57
N TRP A 16 6.66 5.58 -12.43
CA TRP A 16 7.06 4.26 -11.95
C TRP A 16 5.86 3.36 -11.67
N TYR A 17 4.85 3.85 -10.93
CA TYR A 17 3.64 3.08 -10.67
C TYR A 17 2.86 2.80 -11.96
N ALA A 18 2.71 3.79 -12.85
CA ALA A 18 2.06 3.60 -14.15
C ALA A 18 2.79 2.56 -15.01
N PHE A 19 4.13 2.53 -14.97
CA PHE A 19 4.92 1.51 -15.64
C PHE A 19 4.67 0.11 -15.08
N ILE A 20 4.58 -0.05 -13.76
CA ILE A 20 4.25 -1.33 -13.12
C ILE A 20 2.84 -1.78 -13.54
N VAL A 21 1.85 -0.89 -13.48
CA VAL A 21 0.46 -1.19 -13.89
C VAL A 21 0.43 -1.66 -15.35
N LYS A 22 1.09 -0.91 -16.25
CA LYS A 22 1.18 -1.27 -17.67
C LYS A 22 1.86 -2.62 -17.86
N SER A 23 2.94 -2.90 -17.12
CA SER A 23 3.69 -4.15 -17.22
C SER A 23 2.88 -5.36 -16.72
N LEU A 24 2.04 -5.16 -15.70
CA LEU A 24 1.13 -6.19 -15.19
C LEU A 24 -0.04 -6.40 -16.16
N ALA A 25 -0.66 -5.33 -16.66
CA ALA A 25 -1.74 -5.41 -17.64
C ALA A 25 -1.29 -6.03 -18.97
N ALA A 26 -0.02 -5.84 -19.38
CA ALA A 26 0.54 -6.49 -20.56
C ALA A 26 0.68 -8.01 -20.41
N LYS A 27 0.62 -8.54 -19.18
CA LYS A 27 0.65 -9.98 -18.88
C LYS A 27 -0.75 -10.58 -18.73
N ASP A 28 -1.82 -9.77 -18.71
CA ASP A 28 -3.20 -10.27 -18.69
C ASP A 28 -3.48 -11.02 -19.99
N GLY A 29 -3.46 -12.35 -19.93
CA GLY A 29 -3.65 -13.24 -21.08
C GLY A 29 -2.63 -14.37 -21.21
N GLU A 30 -1.54 -14.37 -20.43
CA GLU A 30 -0.66 -15.54 -20.33
C GLU A 30 -1.37 -16.69 -19.56
N ASP A 31 -1.10 -17.95 -19.95
CA ASP A 31 -1.68 -19.16 -19.35
C ASP A 31 -1.31 -19.26 -17.86
N LEU A 32 -2.13 -18.62 -17.04
CA LEU A 32 -2.03 -18.66 -15.59
C LEU A 32 -2.46 -20.04 -15.10
N PRO A 33 -1.78 -20.61 -14.09
CA PRO A 33 -2.19 -21.90 -13.56
C PRO A 33 -3.67 -21.84 -13.13
N PRO A 34 -4.49 -22.84 -13.51
CA PRO A 34 -5.92 -22.84 -13.22
C PRO A 34 -6.14 -22.73 -11.71
N GLY A 35 -6.96 -21.75 -11.28
CA GLY A 35 -7.31 -21.52 -9.87
C GLY A 35 -6.88 -20.17 -9.28
N ILE A 36 -5.88 -19.50 -9.85
CA ILE A 36 -5.27 -18.31 -9.21
C ILE A 36 -6.14 -17.04 -9.37
N PHE A 37 -6.85 -16.90 -10.48
CA PHE A 37 -7.66 -15.72 -10.79
C PHE A 37 -9.15 -16.00 -11.03
N VAL A 38 -9.64 -17.17 -10.61
CA VAL A 38 -11.02 -17.63 -10.88
C VAL A 38 -12.10 -16.66 -10.36
N TYR A 39 -11.82 -15.93 -9.26
CA TYR A 39 -12.74 -14.94 -8.71
C TYR A 39 -11.99 -13.77 -8.08
N GLY A 40 -12.41 -12.54 -8.40
CA GLY A 40 -11.80 -11.31 -7.90
C GLY A 40 -10.47 -10.91 -8.56
N GLY A 41 -9.93 -11.73 -9.47
CA GLY A 41 -8.72 -11.38 -10.23
C GLY A 41 -7.55 -10.92 -9.35
N PRO A 42 -6.70 -10.00 -9.82
CA PRO A 42 -5.65 -9.38 -9.01
C PRO A 42 -6.15 -8.55 -7.82
N TRP A 43 -7.42 -8.11 -7.86
CA TRP A 43 -8.04 -7.20 -6.89
C TRP A 43 -8.28 -7.80 -5.51
N LYS A 44 -8.16 -9.12 -5.37
CA LYS A 44 -8.18 -9.78 -4.05
C LYS A 44 -6.91 -9.52 -3.23
N TYR A 45 -5.79 -9.22 -3.88
CA TYR A 45 -4.50 -9.05 -3.21
C TYR A 45 -4.30 -7.62 -2.71
N LEU A 46 -3.90 -7.49 -1.44
CA LEU A 46 -3.68 -6.21 -0.78
C LEU A 46 -2.56 -5.43 -1.47
N THR A 47 -1.53 -6.11 -1.97
CA THR A 47 -0.45 -5.48 -2.73
C THR A 47 -0.96 -4.77 -3.99
N PHE A 48 -1.88 -5.40 -4.74
CA PHE A 48 -2.49 -4.78 -5.92
C PHE A 48 -3.38 -3.59 -5.54
N LEU A 49 -4.17 -3.71 -4.46
CA LEU A 49 -4.98 -2.59 -3.96
C LEU A 49 -4.12 -1.39 -3.52
N ASN A 50 -2.99 -1.66 -2.85
CA ASN A 50 -2.03 -0.65 -2.43
C ASN A 50 -1.32 0.01 -3.64
N LEU A 51 -0.80 -0.78 -4.58
CA LEU A 51 0.03 -0.32 -5.70
C LEU A 51 -0.74 0.21 -6.91
N VAL A 52 -1.64 -0.62 -7.45
CA VAL A 52 -2.05 -0.58 -8.86
C VAL A 52 -3.28 0.28 -9.10
N SER A 53 -4.17 0.47 -8.11
CA SER A 53 -5.46 1.08 -8.43
C SER A 53 -6.10 2.02 -7.43
N LEU A 54 -5.71 2.08 -6.15
CA LEU A 54 -6.44 2.96 -5.21
C LEU A 54 -5.56 3.92 -4.41
N LEU A 55 -4.32 3.55 -4.08
CA LEU A 55 -3.59 4.27 -3.04
C LEU A 55 -2.33 4.97 -3.54
N GLN A 56 -1.28 4.24 -3.93
CA GLN A 56 -0.01 4.86 -4.31
C GLN A 56 -0.12 5.62 -5.64
N MET A 57 -0.64 4.98 -6.70
CA MET A 57 -0.78 5.61 -8.02
C MET A 57 -1.72 6.83 -7.99
N VAL A 58 -2.86 6.72 -7.29
CA VAL A 58 -3.82 7.83 -7.12
C VAL A 58 -3.20 8.95 -6.29
N PHE A 59 -2.51 8.61 -5.21
CA PHE A 59 -1.81 9.59 -4.37
C PHE A 59 -0.77 10.39 -5.17
N PHE A 60 0.16 9.72 -5.85
CA PHE A 60 1.21 10.40 -6.62
C PHE A 60 0.64 11.16 -7.82
N GLY A 61 -0.46 10.68 -8.42
CA GLY A 61 -1.20 11.41 -9.44
C GLY A 61 -1.81 12.71 -8.89
N LEU A 62 -2.49 12.65 -7.75
CA LEU A 62 -3.04 13.83 -7.07
C LEU A 62 -1.94 14.79 -6.62
N ALA A 63 -0.82 14.28 -6.10
CA ALA A 63 0.33 15.06 -5.69
C ALA A 63 0.97 15.78 -6.88
N ALA A 64 1.11 15.12 -8.04
CA ALA A 64 1.59 15.72 -9.27
C ALA A 64 0.63 16.81 -9.79
N VAL A 65 -0.68 16.57 -9.77
CA VAL A 65 -1.68 17.58 -10.18
C VAL A 65 -1.65 18.81 -9.27
N ASN A 66 -1.56 18.59 -7.96
CA ASN A 66 -1.49 19.67 -6.96
C ASN A 66 -0.23 20.53 -7.14
N ASP A 67 0.86 19.92 -7.61
CA ASP A 67 2.13 20.60 -7.88
C ASP A 67 2.09 21.58 -9.07
N PHE A 68 1.23 21.34 -10.06
CA PHE A 68 1.05 22.21 -11.22
C PHE A 68 -0.02 23.29 -11.03
N GLN A 69 -0.73 23.34 -9.89
CA GLN A 69 -1.77 24.34 -9.67
C GLN A 69 -1.16 25.75 -9.46
N PRO A 70 -1.42 26.71 -10.38
CA PRO A 70 -0.91 28.07 -10.25
C PRO A 70 -1.82 28.87 -9.32
N GLY A 71 -1.37 29.10 -8.09
CA GLY A 71 -1.92 30.17 -7.26
C GLY A 71 -2.40 29.76 -5.87
N LYS A 72 -1.84 30.50 -4.90
CA LYS A 72 -2.22 30.64 -3.49
C LYS A 72 -2.17 29.36 -2.64
N LYS A 73 -1.28 29.44 -1.64
CA LYS A 73 -1.17 28.67 -0.39
C LYS A 73 -2.45 28.72 0.48
N SER A 74 -3.63 28.70 -0.13
CA SER A 74 -4.87 28.38 0.57
C SER A 74 -4.85 26.89 0.85
N GLU A 75 -5.33 26.47 2.01
CA GLU A 75 -5.52 25.07 2.37
C GLU A 75 -6.53 24.42 1.41
N ASN A 76 -6.09 24.06 0.21
CA ASN A 76 -6.94 23.48 -0.81
C ASN A 76 -7.40 22.10 -0.33
N PHE A 77 -8.67 21.79 -0.56
CA PHE A 77 -9.28 20.49 -0.27
C PHE A 77 -8.40 19.33 -0.80
N LEU A 78 -7.79 19.50 -1.98
CA LEU A 78 -6.85 18.55 -2.58
C LEU A 78 -5.61 18.29 -1.72
N GLN A 79 -5.01 19.32 -1.11
CA GLN A 79 -3.86 19.16 -0.22
C GLN A 79 -4.26 18.37 1.03
N ARG A 80 -5.40 18.71 1.64
CA ARG A 80 -5.94 17.98 2.80
C ARG A 80 -6.26 16.52 2.46
N CYS A 81 -6.87 16.26 1.30
CA CYS A 81 -7.13 14.91 0.82
C CYS A 81 -5.83 14.14 0.58
N THR A 82 -4.83 14.76 -0.04
CA THR A 82 -3.52 14.15 -0.32
C THR A 82 -2.80 13.81 0.99
N ASP A 83 -2.83 14.71 1.97
CA ASP A 83 -2.23 14.51 3.29
C ASP A 83 -2.94 13.39 4.08
N LEU A 84 -4.28 13.34 4.03
CA LEU A 84 -5.06 12.27 4.65
C LEU A 84 -4.80 10.92 3.97
N LEU A 85 -4.83 10.88 2.63
CA LEU A 85 -4.57 9.67 1.86
C LEU A 85 -3.20 9.11 2.15
N PHE A 86 -2.18 9.96 2.21
CA PHE A 86 -0.83 9.54 2.55
C PHE A 86 -0.72 9.02 3.98
N SER A 87 -1.12 9.85 4.94
CA SER A 87 -0.86 9.64 6.37
C SER A 87 -1.64 8.46 6.91
N VAL A 88 -2.91 8.32 6.49
CA VAL A 88 -3.83 7.29 7.01
C VAL A 88 -3.68 5.99 6.25
N PHE A 89 -3.39 6.05 4.94
CA PHE A 89 -3.41 4.85 4.12
C PHE A 89 -2.05 4.58 3.48
N ALA A 90 -1.55 5.45 2.59
CA ALA A 90 -0.42 5.13 1.71
C ALA A 90 0.84 4.74 2.50
N PHE A 91 1.16 5.48 3.56
CA PHE A 91 2.31 5.18 4.41
C PHE A 91 2.14 3.91 5.26
N PRO A 92 1.16 3.82 6.18
CA PRO A 92 1.05 2.67 7.07
C PRO A 92 0.72 1.37 6.33
N VAL A 93 -0.17 1.41 5.33
CA VAL A 93 -0.53 0.20 4.55
C VAL A 93 0.62 -0.20 3.63
N GLY A 94 1.30 0.74 2.99
CA GLY A 94 2.44 0.42 2.13
C GLY A 94 3.60 -0.19 2.91
N MET A 95 3.96 0.38 4.07
CA MET A 95 4.97 -0.21 4.96
C MET A 95 4.55 -1.59 5.48
N PHE A 96 3.27 -1.76 5.80
CA PHE A 96 2.73 -3.05 6.25
C PHE A 96 2.83 -4.12 5.16
N VAL A 97 2.47 -3.80 3.91
CA VAL A 97 2.59 -4.73 2.77
C VAL A 97 4.04 -5.15 2.56
N VAL A 98 4.99 -4.20 2.61
CA VAL A 98 6.44 -4.50 2.49
C VAL A 98 6.86 -5.47 3.59
N LEU A 99 6.58 -5.13 4.86
CA LEU A 99 7.01 -5.93 6.01
C LEU A 99 6.38 -7.31 6.02
N LEU A 100 5.06 -7.40 5.85
CA LEU A 100 4.33 -8.65 5.88
C LEU A 100 4.77 -9.56 4.73
N PHE A 101 4.88 -9.01 3.51
CA PHE A 101 5.32 -9.77 2.35
C PHE A 101 6.71 -10.36 2.57
N TRP A 102 7.72 -9.54 2.88
CA TRP A 102 9.09 -10.05 3.01
C TRP A 102 9.26 -10.96 4.22
N THR A 103 8.52 -10.73 5.32
CA THR A 103 8.54 -11.63 6.49
C THR A 103 8.02 -13.01 6.13
N ILE A 104 6.85 -13.10 5.48
CA ILE A 104 6.28 -14.40 5.09
C ILE A 104 7.13 -15.01 3.97
N PHE A 105 7.54 -14.24 2.97
CA PHE A 105 8.31 -14.71 1.83
C PHE A 105 9.69 -15.28 2.24
N ALA A 106 10.34 -14.68 3.25
CA ALA A 106 11.60 -15.18 3.79
C ALA A 106 11.42 -16.44 4.67
N TYR A 107 10.26 -16.60 5.31
CA TYR A 107 9.93 -17.78 6.10
C TYR A 107 9.55 -18.96 5.19
N ASP A 108 8.51 -18.77 4.38
CA ASP A 108 8.06 -19.71 3.37
C ASP A 108 7.25 -18.96 2.30
N ARG A 109 7.80 -18.91 1.09
CA ARG A 109 7.18 -18.25 -0.07
C ARG A 109 5.84 -18.88 -0.46
N GLU A 110 5.65 -20.19 -0.27
CA GLU A 110 4.44 -20.88 -0.71
C GLU A 110 3.21 -20.42 0.07
N LEU A 111 3.42 -19.84 1.25
CA LEU A 111 2.37 -19.21 2.07
C LEU A 111 1.82 -17.92 1.45
N VAL A 112 2.61 -17.26 0.59
CA VAL A 112 2.18 -16.06 -0.17
C VAL A 112 1.66 -16.49 -1.54
N TYR A 113 2.49 -17.18 -2.32
CA TYR A 113 2.12 -17.71 -3.63
C TYR A 113 3.05 -18.87 -4.05
N PRO A 114 2.54 -19.88 -4.78
CA PRO A 114 3.34 -21.03 -5.19
C PRO A 114 4.34 -20.70 -6.30
N ALA A 115 5.41 -21.50 -6.40
CA ALA A 115 6.48 -21.28 -7.37
C ALA A 115 6.09 -21.39 -8.84
N THR A 116 4.95 -22.00 -9.11
CA THR A 116 4.35 -22.08 -10.43
C THR A 116 3.98 -20.71 -11.02
N ILE A 117 3.93 -19.64 -10.20
CA ILE A 117 3.55 -18.28 -10.63
C ILE A 117 4.79 -17.39 -10.87
N ASP A 118 6.02 -17.88 -10.68
CA ASP A 118 7.24 -17.07 -10.88
C ASP A 118 7.40 -16.58 -12.34
N ALA A 119 6.86 -17.31 -13.31
CA ALA A 119 6.82 -16.87 -14.71
C ALA A 119 6.00 -15.57 -14.86
N PHE A 120 4.90 -15.46 -14.12
CA PHE A 120 4.03 -14.29 -14.13
C PHE A 120 4.58 -13.16 -13.25
N PHE A 121 5.09 -13.47 -12.05
CA PHE A 121 5.75 -12.52 -11.14
C PHE A 121 7.26 -12.78 -11.05
N PRO A 122 8.05 -12.39 -12.07
CA PRO A 122 9.49 -12.52 -12.01
C PRO A 122 10.05 -11.67 -10.86
N PRO A 123 11.27 -11.99 -10.38
CA PRO A 123 11.87 -11.32 -9.22
C PRO A 123 11.86 -9.79 -9.30
N TRP A 124 12.05 -9.21 -10.49
CA TRP A 124 12.01 -7.76 -10.66
C TRP A 124 10.62 -7.15 -10.38
N ILE A 125 9.53 -7.82 -10.79
CA ILE A 125 8.17 -7.37 -10.48
C ILE A 125 7.92 -7.50 -8.98
N ASN A 126 8.37 -8.58 -8.36
CA ASN A 126 8.25 -8.74 -6.90
C ASN A 126 8.94 -7.61 -6.15
N HIS A 127 10.18 -7.27 -6.51
CA HIS A 127 10.88 -6.13 -5.92
C HIS A 127 10.20 -4.80 -6.25
N ALA A 128 9.77 -4.58 -7.49
CA ALA A 128 9.05 -3.36 -7.89
C ALA A 128 7.77 -3.14 -7.08
N MET A 129 7.05 -4.22 -6.77
CA MET A 129 5.80 -4.21 -6.03
C MET A 129 5.99 -4.18 -4.50
N HIS A 130 7.03 -4.82 -3.96
CA HIS A 130 7.15 -5.03 -2.51
C HIS A 130 8.40 -4.45 -1.88
N SER A 131 9.45 -4.11 -2.64
CA SER A 131 10.65 -3.45 -2.10
C SER A 131 10.64 -1.95 -2.38
N PHE A 132 10.36 -1.55 -3.63
CA PHE A 132 10.44 -0.14 -4.05
C PHE A 132 9.40 0.77 -3.41
N VAL A 133 8.33 0.21 -2.83
CA VAL A 133 7.33 0.97 -2.07
C VAL A 133 7.97 1.69 -0.87
N LEU A 134 8.89 1.03 -0.16
CA LEU A 134 9.53 1.58 1.03
C LEU A 134 10.37 2.84 0.75
N PRO A 135 11.35 2.83 -0.18
CA PRO A 135 12.12 4.04 -0.47
C PRO A 135 11.26 5.15 -1.07
N ILE A 136 10.20 4.84 -1.82
CA ILE A 136 9.27 5.85 -2.36
C ILE A 136 8.43 6.49 -1.24
N LEU A 137 7.99 5.72 -0.24
CA LEU A 137 7.26 6.28 0.90
C LEU A 137 8.15 7.10 1.84
N LEU A 138 9.37 6.62 2.10
CA LEU A 138 10.34 7.38 2.91
C LEU A 138 10.78 8.66 2.21
N GLY A 139 11.05 8.58 0.90
CA GLY A 139 11.38 9.76 0.08
C GLY A 139 10.25 10.78 0.11
N GLU A 140 8.99 10.34 0.08
CA GLU A 140 7.83 11.24 0.17
C GLU A 140 7.79 12.02 1.49
N ILE A 141 8.03 11.35 2.62
CA ILE A 141 8.15 12.03 3.93
C ILE A 141 9.28 13.06 3.91
N MET A 142 10.40 12.77 3.24
CA MET A 142 11.53 13.70 3.15
C MET A 142 11.29 14.86 2.20
N VAL A 143 10.43 14.69 1.19
CA VAL A 143 10.18 15.66 0.12
C VAL A 143 9.17 16.74 0.53
N GLN A 144 8.09 16.33 1.23
CA GLN A 144 7.01 17.24 1.59
C GLN A 144 6.53 16.99 3.03
N PRO A 145 6.37 18.05 3.86
CA PRO A 145 5.72 17.91 5.16
C PRO A 145 4.25 17.54 4.96
N ARG A 146 3.81 16.50 5.69
CA ARG A 146 2.42 16.03 5.64
C ARG A 146 1.71 16.33 6.97
N VAL A 147 0.44 16.71 6.90
CA VAL A 147 -0.38 16.97 8.10
C VAL A 147 -1.14 15.70 8.47
N TYR A 148 -0.81 15.14 9.64
CA TYR A 148 -1.50 13.96 10.16
C TYR A 148 -2.81 14.37 10.84
N PRO A 149 -3.93 13.64 10.60
CA PRO A 149 -5.16 13.86 11.35
C PRO A 149 -4.99 13.40 12.81
N LYS A 150 -5.94 13.78 13.68
CA LYS A 150 -5.95 13.25 15.05
C LYS A 150 -5.90 11.73 15.01
N ILE A 151 -4.98 11.12 15.76
CA ILE A 151 -4.72 9.67 15.80
C ILE A 151 -6.00 8.85 15.80
N LYS A 152 -6.98 9.20 16.66
CA LYS A 152 -8.28 8.51 16.73
C LYS A 152 -9.03 8.41 15.38
N HIS A 153 -8.98 9.44 14.55
CA HIS A 153 -9.67 9.45 13.26
C HIS A 153 -8.87 8.64 12.22
N GLY A 154 -7.54 8.73 12.23
CA GLY A 154 -6.68 7.90 11.39
C GLY A 154 -6.84 6.41 11.69
N LEU A 155 -6.81 6.04 12.97
CA LEU A 155 -7.00 4.64 13.40
C LEU A 155 -8.42 4.14 13.13
N ALA A 156 -9.46 4.97 13.31
CA ALA A 156 -10.82 4.59 12.96
C ALA A 156 -10.96 4.31 11.46
N ALA A 157 -10.40 5.17 10.59
CA ALA A 157 -10.42 4.97 9.15
C ALA A 157 -9.64 3.70 8.73
N LEU A 158 -8.45 3.47 9.31
CA LEU A 158 -7.69 2.23 9.12
C LEU A 158 -8.47 0.99 9.56
N GLY A 159 -9.17 1.06 10.70
CA GLY A 159 -10.02 -0.02 11.18
C GLY A 159 -11.17 -0.33 10.22
N ILE A 160 -11.86 0.68 9.71
CA ILE A 160 -12.95 0.51 8.74
C ILE A 160 -12.43 -0.16 7.45
N VAL A 161 -11.31 0.32 6.91
CA VAL A 161 -10.72 -0.28 5.70
C VAL A 161 -10.20 -1.69 5.95
N GLY A 162 -9.57 -1.94 7.10
CA GLY A 162 -9.11 -3.27 7.50
C GLY A 162 -10.27 -4.26 7.61
N LEU A 163 -11.40 -3.86 8.22
CA LEU A 163 -12.61 -4.68 8.30
C LEU A 163 -13.26 -4.90 6.94
N ALA A 164 -13.29 -3.88 6.07
CA ALA A 164 -13.79 -4.01 4.72
C ALA A 164 -12.96 -5.01 3.90
N TYR A 165 -11.63 -4.92 3.98
CA TYR A 165 -10.74 -5.87 3.31
C TYR A 165 -10.86 -7.28 3.88
N LEU A 166 -10.94 -7.43 5.19
CA LEU A 166 -11.19 -8.75 5.82
C LEU A 166 -12.51 -9.35 5.35
N SER A 167 -13.57 -8.55 5.30
CA SER A 167 -14.89 -8.98 4.80
C SER A 167 -14.81 -9.43 3.35
N TRP A 168 -14.04 -8.71 2.52
CA TRP A 168 -13.79 -9.10 1.13
C TRP A 168 -13.03 -10.43 1.02
N VAL A 169 -11.97 -10.63 1.80
CA VAL A 169 -11.20 -11.89 1.81
C VAL A 169 -12.07 -13.07 2.23
N ILE A 170 -12.90 -12.89 3.27
CA ILE A 170 -13.85 -13.91 3.72
C ILE A 170 -14.89 -14.19 2.63
N TRP A 171 -15.41 -13.15 1.97
CA TRP A 171 -16.36 -13.29 0.86
C TRP A 171 -15.77 -14.11 -0.30
N VAL A 172 -14.52 -13.86 -0.70
CA VAL A 172 -13.83 -14.64 -1.74
C VAL A 172 -13.73 -16.12 -1.33
N TYR A 173 -13.36 -16.39 -0.07
CA TYR A 173 -13.30 -17.76 0.45
C TYR A 173 -14.68 -18.44 0.44
N LEU A 174 -15.74 -17.75 0.86
CA LEU A 174 -17.09 -18.31 0.83
C LEU A 174 -17.61 -18.56 -0.59
N SER A 175 -17.15 -17.77 -1.57
CA SER A 175 -17.59 -17.86 -2.97
C SER A 175 -16.91 -18.99 -3.75
N VAL A 176 -15.62 -19.23 -3.51
CA VAL A 176 -14.80 -20.17 -4.31
C VAL A 176 -14.22 -21.32 -3.49
N GLY A 177 -14.25 -21.24 -2.17
CA GLY A 177 -13.64 -22.22 -1.27
C GLY A 177 -12.11 -22.15 -1.20
N ILE A 178 -11.49 -21.16 -1.84
CA ILE A 178 -10.03 -20.96 -1.86
C ILE A 178 -9.69 -19.66 -1.16
N TRP A 179 -8.73 -19.72 -0.23
CA TRP A 179 -8.23 -18.52 0.44
C TRP A 179 -7.44 -17.63 -0.51
N VAL A 180 -7.54 -16.31 -0.31
CA VAL A 180 -6.74 -15.32 -1.05
C VAL A 180 -5.24 -15.58 -0.83
N TYR A 181 -4.86 -15.91 0.40
CA TYR A 181 -3.49 -16.29 0.78
C TYR A 181 -3.52 -17.70 1.38
N PRO A 182 -2.68 -18.64 0.91
CA PRO A 182 -2.59 -20.00 1.46
C PRO A 182 -2.40 -20.04 2.98
N LEU A 183 -1.63 -19.09 3.53
CA LEU A 183 -1.42 -18.93 4.98
C LEU A 183 -2.72 -18.91 5.79
N LEU A 184 -3.80 -18.29 5.28
CA LEU A 184 -5.07 -18.18 6.00
C LEU A 184 -5.75 -19.53 6.21
N GLY A 185 -5.50 -20.50 5.32
CA GLY A 185 -6.03 -21.86 5.44
C GLY A 185 -5.39 -22.69 6.55
N LEU A 186 -4.22 -22.26 7.07
CA LEU A 186 -3.53 -22.95 8.16
C LEU A 186 -4.09 -22.61 9.54
N PHE A 187 -4.85 -21.52 9.65
CA PHE A 187 -5.36 -21.04 10.93
C PHE A 187 -6.74 -21.59 11.25
N SER A 188 -6.97 -21.90 12.54
CA SER A 188 -8.32 -22.06 13.07
C SER A 188 -9.06 -20.71 13.10
N LYS A 189 -10.38 -20.71 13.33
CA LYS A 189 -11.15 -19.45 13.46
C LYS A 189 -10.58 -18.51 14.54
N ALA A 190 -10.13 -19.07 15.67
CA ALA A 190 -9.47 -18.31 16.73
C ALA A 190 -8.09 -17.80 16.27
N GLY A 191 -7.34 -18.61 15.52
CA GLY A 191 -6.05 -18.20 14.92
C GLY A 191 -6.21 -17.04 13.93
N LEU A 192 -7.24 -17.07 13.07
CA LEU A 192 -7.55 -15.99 12.13
C LEU A 192 -7.87 -14.68 12.84
N MET A 193 -8.64 -14.75 13.94
CA MET A 193 -8.95 -13.59 14.76
C MET A 193 -7.68 -13.02 15.42
N GLY A 194 -6.83 -13.89 15.99
CA GLY A 194 -5.53 -13.49 16.53
C GLY A 194 -4.62 -12.87 15.48
N PHE A 195 -4.56 -13.44 14.28
CA PHE A 195 -3.81 -12.92 13.15
C PHE A 195 -4.31 -11.53 12.75
N PHE A 196 -5.63 -11.32 12.65
CA PHE A 196 -6.18 -9.99 12.35
C PHE A 196 -5.82 -8.95 13.41
N PHE A 197 -5.97 -9.27 14.70
CA PHE A 197 -5.60 -8.37 15.79
C PHE A 197 -4.11 -8.01 15.75
N PHE A 198 -3.24 -8.99 15.55
CA PHE A 198 -1.80 -8.78 15.42
C PHE A 198 -1.48 -7.83 14.27
N ASN A 199 -2.03 -8.07 13.08
CA ASN A 199 -1.80 -7.21 11.92
C ASN A 199 -2.34 -5.78 12.13
N MET A 200 -3.49 -5.62 12.77
CA MET A 200 -4.03 -4.30 13.12
C MET A 200 -3.13 -3.57 14.12
N SER A 201 -2.52 -4.27 15.08
CA SER A 201 -1.52 -3.69 15.98
C SER A 201 -0.28 -3.23 15.21
N VAL A 202 0.23 -4.04 14.28
CA VAL A 202 1.38 -3.66 13.45
C VAL A 202 1.09 -2.43 12.60
N VAL A 203 -0.06 -2.38 11.91
CA VAL A 203 -0.48 -1.21 11.11
C VAL A 203 -0.62 0.05 11.98
N THR A 204 -1.14 -0.09 13.19
CA THR A 204 -1.24 1.01 14.17
C THR A 204 0.15 1.54 14.54
N LEU A 205 1.10 0.64 14.83
CA LEU A 205 2.48 1.03 15.14
C LEU A 205 3.15 1.75 13.95
N LEU A 206 2.90 1.29 12.73
CA LEU A 206 3.42 1.94 11.51
C LEU A 206 2.81 3.32 11.27
N TYR A 207 1.52 3.51 11.56
CA TYR A 207 0.88 4.82 11.52
C TYR A 207 1.57 5.80 12.49
N LEU A 208 1.77 5.38 13.75
CA LEU A 208 2.45 6.18 14.77
C LEU A 208 3.91 6.46 14.39
N LEU A 209 4.59 5.48 13.79
CA LEU A 209 5.94 5.66 13.28
C LEU A 209 5.99 6.73 12.18
N GLY A 210 5.04 6.72 11.25
CA GLY A 210 4.93 7.74 10.20
C GLY A 210 4.75 9.15 10.76
N GLU A 211 3.84 9.31 11.72
CA GLU A 211 3.62 10.58 12.41
C GLU A 211 4.90 11.08 13.13
N LYS A 212 5.61 10.17 13.81
CA LYS A 212 6.86 10.48 14.49
C LYS A 212 8.00 10.83 13.52
N LEU A 213 8.13 10.12 12.40
CA LEU A 213 9.14 10.40 11.38
C LEU A 213 8.89 11.76 10.72
N ASN A 214 7.63 12.04 10.34
CA ASN A 214 7.25 13.32 9.75
C ASN A 214 7.49 14.49 10.72
N SER A 215 7.13 14.34 12.00
CA SER A 215 7.44 15.37 13.00
C SER A 215 8.93 15.52 13.25
N TYR A 216 9.72 14.44 13.25
CA TYR A 216 11.17 14.53 13.43
C TYR A 216 11.88 15.28 12.30
N ILE A 217 11.46 15.04 11.04
CA ILE A 217 12.07 15.66 9.85
C ILE A 217 11.65 17.13 9.72
N TRP A 218 10.40 17.47 10.07
CA TRP A 218 9.81 18.78 9.79
C TRP A 218 9.49 19.63 11.03
N CYS A 219 9.74 19.16 12.26
CA CYS A 219 9.61 20.01 13.43
C CYS A 219 10.60 21.19 13.34
N PRO A 220 10.16 22.42 13.67
CA PRO A 220 11.09 23.50 13.87
C PRO A 220 11.94 23.17 15.10
N CYS A 221 13.26 23.30 15.01
CA CYS A 221 14.09 23.46 16.20
C CYS A 221 13.44 24.55 17.06
N ARG A 222 12.91 24.19 18.24
CA ARG A 222 12.67 25.18 19.29
C ARG A 222 14.04 25.60 19.80
N LEU A 223 14.59 26.66 19.21
CA LEU A 223 15.57 27.53 19.84
C LEU A 223 14.82 28.69 20.46
#